data_AF-A0A524LK90-F1
#
_entry.id   AF-A0A524LK90-F1
#
_cell.length_a   1.000
_cell.length_b   1.000
_cell.length_c   1.000
_cell.angle_alpha   90.00
_cell.angle_beta   90.00
_cell.angle_gamma   90.00
#
_symmetry.space_group_name_H-M   'P 1'
#
loop_
_entity.id
_entity.type
_entity.pdbx_description
1 polymer ?
#
loop_
_entity_poly.entity_id
_entity_poly.type
_entity_poly.pdbx_seq_one_letter_code
_entity_poly.pdbx_strand_id
1 'polypeptide(L)' 'MAKKESNQAAAEEIIFKKLAVYLNDLPAGFPATDSGVEMRILKRLFTAEEAALALHVTLIPEP' A
#
# COMPACT_ATOMS: atom_id res chain seq x y z
N MET A 1 -20.38 -18.74 11.23
CA MET A 1 -19.04 -18.31 10.74
C MET A 1 -19.20 -16.94 10.09
N ALA A 2 -19.12 -15.83 10.84
CA ALA A 2 -19.44 -14.49 10.28
C ALA A 2 -18.72 -13.35 11.04
N LYS A 3 -17.42 -13.49 11.30
CA LYS A 3 -16.61 -12.44 11.96
C LYS A 3 -15.33 -12.08 11.17
N LYS A 4 -15.12 -12.64 9.99
CA LYS A 4 -13.84 -12.52 9.27
C LYS A 4 -13.72 -11.26 8.41
N GLU A 5 -14.84 -10.76 7.88
CA GLU A 5 -14.84 -9.66 6.90
C GLU A 5 -14.60 -8.27 7.52
N SER A 6 -15.07 -8.02 8.74
CA SER A 6 -14.93 -6.69 9.38
C SER A 6 -13.49 -6.36 9.83
N ASN A 7 -12.62 -7.36 9.98
CA ASN A 7 -11.22 -7.14 10.36
C ASN A 7 -10.29 -7.06 9.13
N GLN A 8 -10.76 -7.48 7.96
CA GLN A 8 -9.95 -7.58 6.75
C GLN A 8 -9.82 -6.23 6.04
N ALA A 9 -10.93 -5.49 5.86
CA ALA A 9 -10.91 -4.16 5.25
C ALA A 9 -10.04 -3.15 6.03
N ALA A 10 -10.03 -3.23 7.37
CA ALA A 10 -9.18 -2.39 8.22
C ALA A 10 -7.69 -2.73 8.05
N ALA A 11 -7.35 -4.02 7.91
CA ALA A 11 -5.98 -4.45 7.65
C ALA A 11 -5.50 -4.02 6.26
N GLU A 12 -6.34 -4.14 5.24
CA GLU A 12 -6.05 -3.67 3.88
C GLU A 12 -5.78 -2.17 3.85
N GLU A 13 -6.61 -1.38 4.54
CA GLU A 13 -6.42 0.07 4.61
C GLU A 13 -5.09 0.45 5.26
N ILE A 14 -4.66 -0.29 6.29
CA ILE A 14 -3.34 -0.12 6.90
C ILE A 14 -2.22 -0.48 5.91
N ILE A 15 -2.38 -1.56 5.15
CA ILE A 15 -1.40 -2.01 4.14
C ILE A 15 -1.22 -0.93 3.06
N PHE A 16 -2.31 -0.42 2.48
CA PHE A 16 -2.22 0.60 1.44
C PHE A 16 -1.65 1.93 1.97
N LYS A 17 -1.98 2.32 3.20
CA LYS A 17 -1.36 3.51 3.84
C LYS A 17 0.14 3.35 4.03
N LYS A 18 0.59 2.17 4.49
CA LYS A 18 2.01 1.87 4.60
C LYS A 18 2.70 1.90 3.24
N LEU A 19 2.06 1.33 2.21
CA LEU A 19 2.59 1.33 0.85
C LEU A 19 2.73 2.75 0.30
N ALA A 20 1.75 3.62 0.53
CA ALA A 20 1.82 5.02 0.12
C ALA A 20 3.03 5.73 0.73
N VAL A 21 3.28 5.55 2.03
CA VAL A 21 4.46 6.11 2.71
C VAL A 21 5.75 5.55 2.13
N TYR A 22 5.83 4.23 1.96
CA TYR A 22 7.00 3.57 1.38
C TYR A 22 7.33 4.09 -0.02
N LEU A 23 6.33 4.23 -0.89
CA LEU A 23 6.51 4.76 -2.23
C LEU A 23 6.86 6.25 -2.23
N ASN A 24 6.39 7.02 -1.25
CA ASN A 24 6.76 8.42 -1.06
C ASN A 24 8.24 8.61 -0.69
N ASP A 25 8.86 7.63 -0.03
CA ASP A 25 10.28 7.64 0.31
C ASP A 25 11.20 7.23 -0.87
N LEU A 26 10.63 6.67 -1.95
CA LEU A 26 11.39 6.32 -3.16
C LEU A 26 11.71 7.57 -4.00
N PRO A 27 12.82 7.59 -4.76
CA PRO A 27 13.16 8.70 -5.65
C PRO A 27 12.09 9.00 -6.71
N ALA A 28 11.29 8.00 -7.08
CA ALA A 28 10.15 8.15 -7.99
C ALA A 28 8.92 8.80 -7.30
N GLY A 29 8.81 8.67 -5.97
CA GLY A 29 7.77 9.25 -5.14
C GLY A 29 6.36 8.73 -5.42
N PHE A 30 5.51 8.78 -4.40
CA PHE A 30 4.06 8.68 -4.56
C PHE A 30 3.39 9.56 -3.51
N PRO A 31 3.38 10.89 -3.72
CA PRO A 31 2.94 11.85 -2.71
C PRO A 31 1.46 11.69 -2.39
N ALA A 32 1.14 11.82 -1.10
CA ALA A 32 -0.25 11.91 -0.66
C ALA A 32 -0.91 13.14 -1.26
N THR A 33 -2.14 12.98 -1.77
CA THR A 33 -2.93 14.10 -2.30
C THR A 33 -4.09 14.40 -1.36
N ASP A 34 -4.42 15.68 -1.19
CA ASP A 34 -5.56 16.09 -0.35
C ASP A 34 -6.90 15.50 -0.84
N SER A 35 -6.97 15.17 -2.12
CA SER A 35 -8.13 14.55 -2.76
C SER A 35 -8.26 13.04 -2.48
N GLY A 36 -7.25 12.39 -1.89
CA GLY A 36 -7.21 10.94 -1.66
C GLY A 36 -7.16 10.11 -2.94
N VAL A 37 -6.75 10.72 -4.06
CA VAL A 37 -6.69 10.07 -5.38
C VAL A 37 -5.59 9.02 -5.43
N GLU A 38 -4.51 9.24 -4.71
CA GLU A 38 -3.39 8.32 -4.57
C GLU A 38 -3.85 6.95 -4.02
N MET A 39 -4.76 6.95 -3.04
CA MET A 39 -5.30 5.72 -2.46
C MET A 39 -6.18 4.95 -3.45
N ARG A 40 -6.92 5.65 -4.30
CA ARG A 40 -7.73 5.05 -5.38
C ARG A 40 -6.84 4.43 -6.44
N ILE A 41 -5.72 5.07 -6.75
CA ILE A 41 -4.71 4.57 -7.69
C ILE A 41 -4.03 3.33 -7.11
N LEU A 42 -3.58 3.35 -5.84
CA LEU A 42 -2.95 2.19 -5.21
C LEU A 42 -3.85 0.96 -5.19
N LYS A 43 -5.13 1.14 -4.85
CA LYS A 43 -6.13 0.06 -4.89
C LYS A 43 -6.46 -0.45 -6.30
N ARG A 44 -6.06 0.30 -7.33
CA ARG A 44 -6.22 -0.08 -8.74
C ARG A 44 -4.96 -0.75 -9.31
N LEU A 45 -3.79 -0.34 -8.82
CA LEU A 45 -2.49 -0.84 -9.26
C LEU A 45 -2.07 -2.11 -8.52
N PHE A 46 -2.49 -2.28 -7.26
CA PHE A 46 -2.12 -3.39 -6.41
C PHE A 46 -3.34 -4.04 -5.77
N THR A 47 -3.31 -5.37 -5.63
CA THR A 47 -4.18 -6.08 -4.69
C THR A 47 -3.68 -5.89 -3.25
N ALA A 48 -4.52 -6.24 -2.27
CA ALA A 48 -4.11 -6.23 -0.87
C ALA A 48 -2.89 -7.12 -0.60
N GLU A 49 -2.81 -8.29 -1.26
CA GLU A 49 -1.66 -9.19 -1.11
C GLU A 49 -0.41 -8.62 -1.78
N GLU A 50 -0.54 -8.03 -2.97
CA GLU A 50 0.59 -7.41 -3.67
C GLU A 50 1.12 -6.19 -2.92
N ALA A 51 0.23 -5.36 -2.38
CA ALA A 51 0.61 -4.22 -1.56
C ALA A 51 1.32 -4.66 -0.28
N ALA A 52 0.87 -5.75 0.33
CA ALA A 52 1.55 -6.35 1.47
C ALA A 52 2.93 -6.89 1.07
N LEU A 53 3.04 -7.57 -0.08
CA LEU A 53 4.31 -8.11 -0.55
C LEU A 53 5.31 -6.99 -0.87
N ALA A 54 4.87 -5.93 -1.55
CA ALA A 54 5.69 -4.77 -1.92
C ALA A 54 6.36 -4.11 -0.70
N LEU A 55 5.67 -4.08 0.44
CA LEU A 55 6.24 -3.60 1.71
C LEU A 55 7.37 -4.48 2.28
N HIS A 56 7.43 -5.74 1.88
CA HIS A 56 8.48 -6.67 2.32
C HIS A 56 9.62 -6.80 1.29
N VAL A 57 9.46 -6.23 0.10
CA VAL A 57 10.53 -6.19 -0.90
C VAL A 57 11.51 -5.07 -0.53
N THR A 58 12.60 -5.45 0.13
CA THR A 58 13.75 -4.56 0.31
C THR A 58 14.46 -4.41 -1.04
N LEU A 59 14.53 -3.19 -1.57
CA LEU A 59 15.48 -2.90 -2.66
C LEU A 59 16.89 -3.13 -2.10
N ILE A 60 17.51 -4.23 -2.48
CA ILE A 60 18.94 -4.43 -2.29
C ILE A 60 19.60 -3.72 -3.48
N PRO A 61 20.29 -2.58 -3.29
CA PRO A 61 21.04 -1.97 -4.38
C PRO A 61 22.11 -2.95 -4.85
N GLU A 62 22.20 -3.17 -6.16
CA GLU A 62 23.36 -3.86 -6.74
C GLU A 62 24.63 -3.00 -6.51
N PRO A 63 25.75 -3.61 -6.10
CA PRO A 63 27.00 -2.90 -5.80
C PRO A 63 27.68 -2.30 -7.04
#